data_AF-V5BCF3-F1
#
_entry.id   AF-V5BCF3-F1
#
_cell.length_a   1.000
_cell.length_b   1.000
_cell.length_c   1.000
_cell.angle_alpha   90.00
_cell.angle_beta   90.00
_cell.angle_gamma   90.00
#
_symmetry.space_group_name_H-M   'P 1'
#
loop_
_entity.id
_entity.type
_entity.pdbx_description
1 polymer ?
#
loop_
_entity_poly.entity_id
_entity_poly.type
_entity_poly.pdbx_seq_one_letter_code
_entity_poly.pdbx_strand_id
1 'polypeptide(L)'
;MPVYENRHLLRLLLTPQEQARQFVEYCRAHQVITRGLCRIGTTKRGGLRGLIANKEIKKDENVVMLSVRASLHPGTALRDKQFFDLLPLREREIYFLRRPFIENSRLADRSIIRHNQFLLATYMSYLILRNDVNEGSQALKYVNFMPRNEGDFEQLMSNMSGALDSVEVCQVCQSALASFFKVTQAEVRPLLLWSLSMIFSRMAPIDHRWTLRHAFSGTPFVDAFEITGPDDDKNLVKEPIVFLCPVIDMCNHSDHENVALMVPEKTPTAHEPVICLRSLRDIENGEELTMTYGGSPTELKVIWGMQHVL
;
A
#
# COMPACT_ATOMS: atom_id res chain seq x y z
N MET A 1 -23.50 -4.01 21.96
CA MET A 1 -24.17 -4.24 20.66
C MET A 1 -23.08 -4.51 19.64
N PRO A 2 -23.12 -5.59 18.86
CA PRO A 2 -22.07 -5.83 17.88
C PRO A 2 -22.17 -4.79 16.75
N VAL A 3 -21.02 -4.16 16.46
CA VAL A 3 -20.82 -3.04 15.53
C VAL A 3 -21.03 -3.50 14.09
N TYR A 4 -22.30 -3.64 13.69
CA TYR A 4 -22.73 -3.84 12.30
C TYR A 4 -23.14 -2.51 11.62
N GLU A 5 -22.61 -1.38 12.07
CA GLU A 5 -22.88 -0.09 11.46
C GLU A 5 -22.07 0.08 10.16
N ASN A 6 -22.80 0.10 9.04
CA ASN A 6 -22.42 0.74 7.76
C ASN A 6 -21.11 0.35 7.06
N ARG A 7 -20.89 -0.95 6.81
CA ARG A 7 -19.92 -1.40 5.77
C ARG A 7 -20.43 -1.28 4.34
N HIS A 8 -21.56 -0.60 4.10
CA HIS A 8 -22.15 -0.56 2.76
C HIS A 8 -21.22 0.11 1.72
N LEU A 9 -20.42 1.11 2.13
CA LEU A 9 -19.40 1.74 1.26
C LEU A 9 -18.19 0.84 0.97
N LEU A 10 -17.96 -0.21 1.76
CA LEU A 10 -16.95 -1.23 1.47
C LEU A 10 -17.48 -2.32 0.52
N ARG A 11 -18.79 -2.36 0.26
CA ARG A 11 -19.39 -3.34 -0.65
C ARG A 11 -19.09 -2.94 -2.09
N LEU A 12 -18.39 -3.81 -2.80
CA LEU A 12 -18.19 -3.68 -4.23
C LEU A 12 -19.36 -4.32 -4.97
N LEU A 13 -20.05 -3.55 -5.81
CA LEU A 13 -21.13 -4.02 -6.68
C LEU A 13 -20.57 -4.51 -8.03
N LEU A 14 -19.43 -5.21 -7.98
CA LEU A 14 -18.74 -5.78 -9.14
C LEU A 14 -18.60 -7.28 -8.93
N THR A 15 -18.86 -8.06 -9.97
CA THR A 15 -18.54 -9.49 -9.98
C THR A 15 -17.03 -9.72 -9.87
N PRO A 16 -16.56 -10.88 -9.37
CA PRO A 16 -15.13 -11.18 -9.34
C PRO A 16 -14.43 -11.03 -10.71
N GLN A 17 -15.13 -11.37 -11.80
CA GLN A 17 -14.63 -11.23 -13.16
C GLN A 17 -14.45 -9.76 -13.56
N GLU A 18 -15.40 -8.89 -13.20
CA GLU A 18 -15.29 -7.45 -13.46
C GLU A 18 -14.18 -6.80 -12.64
N GLN A 19 -14.03 -7.19 -11.36
CA GLN A 19 -12.93 -6.72 -10.50
C GLN A 19 -11.58 -7.10 -11.11
N ALA A 20 -11.42 -8.37 -11.51
CA ALA A 20 -10.20 -8.84 -12.16
C ALA A 20 -9.93 -8.11 -13.49
N ARG A 21 -10.96 -7.88 -14.32
CA ARG A 21 -10.83 -7.11 -15.57
C ARG A 21 -10.35 -5.69 -15.32
N GLN A 22 -10.97 -4.98 -14.37
CA GLN A 22 -10.56 -3.62 -14.01
C GLN A 22 -9.12 -3.58 -13.47
N PHE A 23 -8.72 -4.57 -12.66
CA PHE A 23 -7.36 -4.66 -12.17
C PHE A 23 -6.34 -4.91 -13.28
N VAL A 24 -6.65 -5.78 -14.24
CA VAL A 24 -5.81 -6.02 -15.43
C VAL A 24 -5.71 -4.76 -16.29
N GLU A 25 -6.81 -4.03 -16.49
CA GLU A 25 -6.81 -2.73 -17.17
C GLU A 25 -5.87 -1.73 -16.47
N TYR A 26 -5.94 -1.63 -15.14
CA TYR A 26 -5.03 -0.81 -14.34
C TYR A 26 -3.57 -1.21 -14.55
N CYS A 27 -3.26 -2.51 -14.42
CA CYS A 27 -1.91 -3.04 -14.59
C CYS A 27 -1.36 -2.73 -16.00
N ARG A 28 -2.20 -2.87 -17.04
CA ARG A 28 -1.81 -2.57 -18.42
C ARG A 28 -1.55 -1.08 -18.62
N ALA A 29 -2.43 -0.21 -18.12
CA ALA A 29 -2.30 1.24 -18.24
C ALA A 29 -1.02 1.77 -17.55
N HIS A 30 -0.58 1.10 -16.48
CA HIS A 30 0.62 1.48 -15.72
C HIS A 30 1.84 0.59 -16.03
N GLN A 31 1.78 -0.20 -17.10
CA GLN A 31 2.90 -1.03 -17.57
C GLN A 31 3.47 -1.97 -16.48
N VAL A 32 2.60 -2.59 -15.69
CA VAL A 32 2.99 -3.67 -14.77
C VAL A 32 3.28 -4.93 -15.60
N ILE A 33 4.49 -5.46 -15.48
CA ILE A 33 5.00 -6.56 -16.31
C ILE A 33 5.18 -7.81 -15.44
N THR A 34 4.49 -8.89 -15.79
CA THR A 34 4.68 -10.21 -15.15
C THR A 34 5.32 -11.26 -16.08
N ARG A 35 5.45 -10.94 -17.37
CA ARG A 35 5.95 -11.85 -18.44
C ARG A 35 5.24 -13.22 -18.49
N GLY A 36 4.02 -13.30 -17.95
CA GLY A 36 3.28 -14.55 -17.81
C GLY A 36 3.89 -15.54 -16.82
N LEU A 37 4.88 -15.14 -16.02
CA LEU A 37 5.57 -16.00 -15.05
C LEU A 37 4.67 -16.38 -13.88
N CYS A 38 3.77 -15.48 -13.48
CA CYS A 38 2.84 -15.72 -12.39
C CYS A 38 1.39 -15.34 -12.74
N ARG A 39 0.46 -15.88 -11.98
CA ARG A 39 -0.95 -15.47 -11.94
C ARG A 39 -1.39 -15.24 -10.50
N ILE A 40 -2.44 -14.46 -10.34
CA ILE A 40 -3.14 -14.33 -9.07
C ILE A 40 -4.18 -15.46 -9.01
N GLY A 41 -4.19 -16.22 -7.92
CA GLY A 41 -5.14 -17.31 -7.73
C GLY A 41 -5.30 -17.68 -6.27
N THR A 42 -6.15 -18.66 -6.01
CA THR A 42 -6.36 -19.21 -4.67
C THR A 42 -5.22 -20.16 -4.32
N THR A 43 -4.57 -19.90 -3.18
CA THR A 43 -3.44 -20.69 -2.70
C THR A 43 -3.93 -21.96 -2.01
N LYS A 44 -3.09 -23.00 -2.05
CA LYS A 44 -3.37 -24.25 -1.34
C LYS A 44 -3.34 -24.04 0.19
N ARG A 45 -2.56 -23.05 0.65
CA ARG A 45 -2.40 -22.70 2.06
C ARG A 45 -3.51 -21.74 2.50
N GLY A 46 -4.62 -22.30 2.98
CA GLY A 46 -5.71 -21.52 3.59
C GLY A 46 -6.72 -20.90 2.61
N GLY A 47 -6.60 -21.13 1.30
CA GLY A 47 -7.60 -20.68 0.33
C GLY A 47 -7.64 -19.16 0.12
N LEU A 48 -6.57 -18.46 0.51
CA LEU A 48 -6.44 -17.02 0.30
C LEU A 48 -5.98 -16.73 -1.13
N ARG A 49 -6.16 -15.48 -1.56
CA ARG A 49 -5.55 -15.02 -2.81
C ARG A 49 -4.03 -14.92 -2.65
N GLY A 50 -3.29 -15.39 -3.64
CA GLY A 50 -1.84 -15.30 -3.69
C GLY A 50 -1.29 -15.33 -5.10
N LEU A 51 0.03 -15.17 -5.23
CA LEU A 51 0.74 -15.36 -6.48
C LEU A 51 1.15 -16.81 -6.68
N ILE A 52 0.91 -17.34 -7.87
CA ILE A 52 1.22 -18.73 -8.23
C ILE A 52 2.03 -18.72 -9.52
N ALA A 53 3.12 -19.48 -9.56
CA ALA A 53 3.92 -19.68 -10.76
C ALA A 53 3.09 -20.36 -11.86
N ASN A 54 3.11 -19.80 -13.08
CA ASN A 54 2.42 -20.38 -14.25
C ASN A 54 3.29 -21.38 -15.01
N LYS A 55 4.60 -21.34 -14.76
CA LYS A 55 5.64 -22.15 -15.37
C LYS A 55 6.84 -22.15 -14.43
N GLU A 56 7.84 -22.96 -14.75
CA GLU A 56 9.11 -22.89 -14.04
C GLU A 56 9.74 -21.49 -14.15
N ILE A 57 10.24 -20.99 -13.03
CA ILE A 57 10.93 -19.70 -12.93
C ILE A 57 12.34 -20.01 -12.44
N LYS A 58 13.36 -19.55 -13.16
CA LYS A 58 14.75 -19.74 -12.72
C LYS A 58 15.10 -18.77 -11.60
N LYS A 59 16.08 -19.14 -10.79
CA LYS A 59 16.70 -18.23 -9.83
C LYS A 59 17.08 -16.92 -10.53
N ASP A 60 16.96 -15.82 -9.80
CA ASP A 60 17.37 -14.48 -10.24
C ASP A 60 16.52 -13.85 -11.37
N GLU A 61 15.37 -14.45 -11.69
CA GLU A 61 14.42 -13.88 -12.64
C GLU A 61 13.51 -12.84 -11.99
N ASN A 62 13.31 -11.71 -12.68
CA ASN A 62 12.30 -10.74 -12.29
C ASN A 62 10.92 -11.26 -12.70
N VAL A 63 10.16 -11.73 -11.70
CA VAL A 63 8.81 -12.29 -11.84
C VAL A 63 7.81 -11.18 -12.15
N VAL A 64 7.89 -10.08 -11.40
CA VAL A 64 7.07 -8.88 -11.59
C VAL A 64 7.98 -7.67 -11.63
N MET A 65 7.71 -6.74 -12.53
CA MET A 65 8.37 -5.45 -12.63
C MET A 65 7.31 -4.36 -12.79
N LEU A 66 7.42 -3.28 -12.04
CA LEU A 66 6.54 -2.11 -12.18
C LEU A 66 7.30 -0.81 -11.96
N SER A 67 6.87 0.24 -12.66
CA SER A 67 7.30 1.61 -12.39
C SER A 67 6.67 2.10 -11.09
N VAL A 68 7.34 3.03 -10.41
CA VAL A 68 6.78 3.77 -9.26
C VAL A 68 5.39 4.35 -9.54
N ARG A 69 5.12 4.73 -10.80
CA ARG A 69 3.82 5.30 -11.22
C ARG A 69 2.66 4.30 -11.10
N ALA A 70 2.93 3.00 -11.12
CA ALA A 70 1.92 1.97 -10.93
C ALA A 70 1.52 1.78 -9.45
N SER A 71 2.33 2.28 -8.51
CA SER A 71 2.11 2.10 -7.08
C SER A 71 1.24 3.19 -6.49
N LEU A 72 0.46 2.84 -5.45
CA LEU A 72 -0.18 3.82 -4.58
C LEU A 72 0.78 4.13 -3.42
N HIS A 73 1.13 5.39 -3.25
CA HIS A 73 2.09 5.82 -2.23
C HIS A 73 1.77 7.26 -1.78
N PRO A 74 2.33 7.74 -0.65
CA PRO A 74 1.96 9.05 -0.09
C PRO A 74 2.23 10.24 -1.03
N GLY A 75 3.29 10.18 -1.84
CA GLY A 75 3.55 11.16 -2.90
C GLY A 75 2.40 11.28 -3.94
N THR A 76 1.67 10.21 -4.25
CA THR A 76 0.51 10.27 -5.13
C THR A 76 -0.64 11.03 -4.48
N ALA A 77 -0.88 10.81 -3.19
CA ALA A 77 -1.88 11.55 -2.41
C ALA A 77 -1.55 13.05 -2.33
N LEU A 78 -0.28 13.41 -2.11
CA LEU A 78 0.16 14.82 -2.07
C LEU A 78 -0.03 15.55 -3.40
N ARG A 79 0.08 14.85 -4.53
CA ARG A 79 -0.07 15.44 -5.87
C ARG A 79 -1.51 15.59 -6.32
N ASP A 80 -2.44 14.81 -5.79
CA ASP A 80 -3.86 14.97 -6.11
C ASP A 80 -4.37 16.24 -5.43
N LYS A 81 -4.42 17.33 -6.20
CA LYS A 81 -4.83 18.65 -5.71
C LYS A 81 -6.25 18.64 -5.17
N GLN A 82 -7.17 17.94 -5.83
CA GLN A 82 -8.58 17.92 -5.42
C GLN A 82 -8.74 17.23 -4.06
N PHE A 83 -8.03 16.13 -3.87
CA PHE A 83 -7.97 15.47 -2.57
C PHE A 83 -7.26 16.34 -1.53
N PHE A 84 -6.05 16.82 -1.82
CA PHE A 84 -5.24 17.48 -0.80
C PHE A 84 -5.85 18.82 -0.37
N ASP A 85 -6.47 19.58 -1.28
CA ASP A 85 -7.15 20.84 -0.96
C ASP A 85 -8.44 20.66 -0.14
N LEU A 86 -9.01 19.43 -0.09
CA LEU A 86 -10.12 19.12 0.82
C LEU A 86 -9.69 19.20 2.29
N LEU A 87 -8.43 18.86 2.59
CA LEU A 87 -7.94 18.81 3.96
C LEU A 87 -7.70 20.24 4.48
N PRO A 88 -8.08 20.57 5.72
CA PRO A 88 -7.92 21.94 6.19
C PRO A 88 -6.42 22.32 6.28
N LEU A 89 -6.14 23.59 6.01
CA LEU A 89 -4.77 24.08 5.79
C LEU A 89 -3.85 23.82 6.99
N ARG A 90 -4.35 24.05 8.20
CA ARG A 90 -3.59 23.84 9.45
C ARG A 90 -3.09 22.40 9.56
N GLU A 91 -3.94 21.42 9.31
CA GLU A 91 -3.60 20.00 9.44
C GLU A 91 -2.62 19.57 8.33
N ARG A 92 -2.78 20.10 7.11
CA ARG A 92 -1.79 19.91 6.04
C ARG A 92 -0.41 20.39 6.46
N GLU A 93 -0.32 21.63 6.94
CA GLU A 93 0.94 22.27 7.32
C GLU A 93 1.60 21.64 8.55
N ILE A 94 0.83 21.10 9.49
CA ILE A 94 1.36 20.52 10.72
C ILE A 94 1.78 19.05 10.50
N TYR A 95 0.93 18.26 9.82
CA TYR A 95 1.08 16.80 9.81
C TYR A 95 1.59 16.22 8.49
N PHE A 96 1.34 16.88 7.36
CA PHE A 96 1.61 16.30 6.03
C PHE A 96 2.68 17.02 5.23
N LEU A 97 3.01 18.27 5.57
CA LEU A 97 4.01 19.09 4.88
C LEU A 97 5.29 19.36 5.69
N ARG A 98 5.50 18.59 6.78
CA ARG A 98 6.72 18.68 7.61
C ARG A 98 7.55 17.42 7.53
N ARG A 99 8.83 17.55 7.89
CA ARG A 99 9.81 16.46 7.90
C ARG A 99 9.37 15.16 8.62
N PRO A 100 8.65 15.21 9.77
CA PRO A 100 8.14 13.99 10.41
C PRO A 100 7.31 13.07 9.51
N PHE A 101 6.69 13.62 8.46
CA PHE A 101 5.93 12.86 7.48
C PHE A 101 6.78 11.84 6.70
N ILE A 102 7.96 12.26 6.22
CA ILE A 102 8.91 11.41 5.48
C ILE A 102 9.88 10.67 6.40
N GLU A 103 9.98 11.08 7.67
CA GLU A 103 10.75 10.37 8.71
C GLU A 103 9.91 9.27 9.38
N ASN A 104 8.76 8.91 8.79
CA ASN A 104 7.94 7.79 9.24
C ASN A 104 7.44 7.95 10.68
N SER A 105 7.26 9.20 11.14
CA SER A 105 6.84 9.49 12.51
C SER A 105 5.39 9.06 12.76
N ARG A 106 5.13 8.66 14.00
CA ARG A 106 3.80 8.23 14.48
C ARG A 106 2.88 9.43 14.68
N LEU A 107 1.58 9.22 14.45
CA LEU A 107 0.55 10.24 14.71
C LEU A 107 0.47 10.67 16.19
N ALA A 108 0.83 9.76 17.10
CA ALA A 108 0.91 9.95 18.54
C ALA A 108 1.83 8.88 19.16
N ASP A 109 2.38 9.11 20.35
CA ASP A 109 3.40 8.25 20.98
C ASP A 109 3.04 6.76 21.01
N ARG A 110 1.78 6.44 21.31
CA ARG A 110 1.24 5.07 21.40
C ARG A 110 0.53 4.57 20.13
N SER A 111 0.46 5.41 19.09
CA SER A 111 -0.17 5.02 17.83
C SER A 111 0.80 4.22 16.97
N ILE A 112 0.33 3.10 16.40
CA ILE A 112 1.09 2.39 15.35
C ILE A 112 1.00 3.10 13.99
N ILE A 113 0.04 4.02 13.83
CA ILE A 113 -0.22 4.70 12.56
C ILE A 113 0.80 5.83 12.38
N ARG A 114 1.44 5.87 11.21
CA ARG A 114 2.37 6.93 10.80
C ARG A 114 1.67 7.98 9.94
N HIS A 115 2.21 9.21 9.90
CA HIS A 115 1.60 10.30 9.12
C HIS A 115 1.42 9.97 7.64
N ASN A 116 2.43 9.36 7.01
CA ASN A 116 2.40 8.99 5.60
C ASN A 116 1.39 7.88 5.27
N GLN A 117 1.26 6.88 6.14
CA GLN A 117 0.27 5.81 6.07
C GLN A 117 -1.14 6.38 6.25
N PHE A 118 -1.31 7.31 7.19
CA PHE A 118 -2.61 7.94 7.43
C PHE A 118 -3.08 8.78 6.25
N LEU A 119 -2.19 9.57 5.64
CA LEU A 119 -2.53 10.33 4.43
C LEU A 119 -2.92 9.39 3.28
N LEU A 120 -2.16 8.31 3.09
CA LEU A 120 -2.46 7.31 2.05
C LEU A 120 -3.81 6.62 2.30
N ALA A 121 -4.13 6.26 3.55
CA ALA A 121 -5.42 5.68 3.92
C ALA A 121 -6.60 6.66 3.70
N THR A 122 -6.36 7.93 4.00
CA THR A 122 -7.34 9.01 3.76
C THR A 122 -7.57 9.20 2.26
N TYR A 123 -6.51 9.11 1.45
CA TYR A 123 -6.60 9.15 0.00
C TYR A 123 -7.32 7.93 -0.59
N MET A 124 -7.05 6.72 -0.09
CA MET A 124 -7.79 5.52 -0.50
C MET A 124 -9.28 5.63 -0.18
N SER A 125 -9.62 6.14 1.01
CA SER A 125 -11.01 6.43 1.39
C SER A 125 -11.66 7.46 0.45
N TYR A 126 -10.93 8.53 0.10
CA TYR A 126 -11.37 9.52 -0.88
C TYR A 126 -11.65 8.89 -2.25
N LEU A 127 -10.76 8.01 -2.74
CA LEU A 127 -10.95 7.31 -4.02
C LEU A 127 -12.23 6.46 -4.01
N ILE A 128 -12.49 5.74 -2.91
CA ILE A 128 -13.71 4.92 -2.75
C ILE A 128 -14.95 5.81 -2.74
N LEU A 129 -14.95 6.90 -1.97
CA LEU A 129 -16.08 7.82 -1.87
C LEU A 129 -16.36 8.56 -3.18
N ARG A 130 -15.31 8.92 -3.93
CA ARG A 130 -15.44 9.53 -5.27
C ARG A 130 -16.08 8.56 -6.27
N ASN A 131 -15.84 7.26 -6.12
CA ASN A 131 -16.38 6.18 -6.94
C ASN A 131 -16.25 6.44 -8.46
N ASP A 132 -15.09 6.94 -8.89
CA ASP A 132 -14.79 7.26 -10.28
C ASP A 132 -13.60 6.42 -10.78
N VAL A 133 -13.78 5.76 -11.92
CA VAL A 133 -12.80 4.86 -12.57
C VAL A 133 -12.35 5.34 -13.95
N ASN A 134 -12.63 6.60 -14.32
CA ASN A 134 -12.23 7.20 -15.60
C ASN A 134 -10.70 7.35 -15.72
N GLU A 135 -10.19 7.72 -16.91
CA GLU A 135 -8.74 7.70 -17.25
C GLU A 135 -7.85 8.53 -16.29
N GLY A 136 -8.38 9.56 -15.63
CA GLY A 136 -7.67 10.31 -14.57
C GLY A 136 -7.72 9.71 -13.16
N SER A 137 -8.49 8.62 -12.98
CA SER A 137 -8.92 8.06 -11.70
C SER A 137 -8.69 6.54 -11.58
N GLN A 138 -7.76 6.00 -12.39
CA GLN A 138 -7.54 4.55 -12.51
C GLN A 138 -7.17 3.85 -11.19
N ALA A 139 -6.58 4.57 -10.23
CA ALA A 139 -6.19 4.03 -8.92
C ALA A 139 -7.33 3.29 -8.19
N LEU A 140 -8.59 3.72 -8.39
CA LEU A 140 -9.73 3.04 -7.78
C LEU A 140 -9.90 1.59 -8.29
N LYS A 141 -9.53 1.30 -9.55
CA LYS A 141 -9.56 -0.08 -10.08
C LYS A 141 -8.64 -1.02 -9.30
N TYR A 142 -7.47 -0.53 -8.89
CA TYR A 142 -6.56 -1.27 -8.02
C TYR A 142 -7.11 -1.41 -6.60
N VAL A 143 -7.59 -0.31 -6.00
CA VAL A 143 -8.19 -0.33 -4.66
C VAL A 143 -9.40 -1.27 -4.59
N ASN A 144 -10.22 -1.35 -5.65
CA ASN A 144 -11.35 -2.28 -5.73
C ASN A 144 -10.93 -3.74 -5.86
N PHE A 145 -9.71 -4.03 -6.32
CA PHE A 145 -9.23 -5.40 -6.39
C PHE A 145 -8.76 -5.94 -5.03
N MET A 146 -8.40 -5.06 -4.08
CA MET A 146 -7.97 -5.45 -2.74
C MET A 146 -9.09 -6.21 -1.98
N PRO A 147 -8.74 -7.16 -1.11
CA PRO A 147 -9.75 -7.95 -0.43
C PRO A 147 -10.59 -7.12 0.54
N ARG A 148 -11.89 -7.42 0.58
CA ARG A 148 -12.82 -6.85 1.56
C ARG A 148 -13.09 -7.79 2.74
N ASN A 149 -12.98 -9.11 2.50
CA ASN A 149 -13.32 -10.17 3.45
C ASN A 149 -12.25 -11.30 3.52
N GLU A 150 -11.03 -11.07 3.02
CA GLU A 150 -9.95 -12.06 3.08
C GLU A 150 -8.94 -11.63 4.15
N GLY A 151 -8.59 -12.54 5.08
CA GLY A 151 -7.68 -12.28 6.20
C GLY A 151 -8.42 -11.90 7.50
N ASP A 152 -7.79 -12.19 8.65
CA ASP A 152 -8.26 -11.78 9.98
C ASP A 152 -7.55 -10.50 10.41
N PHE A 153 -8.26 -9.37 10.30
CA PHE A 153 -7.77 -8.06 10.70
C PHE A 153 -8.39 -7.56 12.00
N GLU A 154 -9.15 -8.37 12.75
CA GLU A 154 -9.88 -7.87 13.93
C GLU A 154 -8.95 -7.25 14.97
N GLN A 155 -7.85 -7.93 15.28
CA GLN A 155 -6.85 -7.43 16.22
C GLN A 155 -6.16 -6.16 15.71
N LEU A 156 -5.76 -6.13 14.43
CA LEU A 156 -5.13 -4.96 13.82
C LEU A 156 -6.08 -3.75 13.82
N MET A 157 -7.33 -3.96 13.41
CA MET A 157 -8.37 -2.93 13.41
C MET A 157 -8.61 -2.38 14.82
N SER A 158 -8.67 -3.26 15.83
CA SER A 158 -8.80 -2.86 17.24
C SER A 158 -7.65 -1.94 17.68
N ASN A 159 -6.40 -2.30 17.34
CA ASN A 159 -5.22 -1.52 17.67
C ASN A 159 -5.19 -0.13 17.01
N MET A 160 -5.74 0.00 15.80
CA MET A 160 -5.81 1.28 15.08
C MET A 160 -7.02 2.13 15.48
N SER A 161 -8.09 1.48 15.96
CA SER A 161 -9.37 2.11 16.29
C SER A 161 -9.20 3.26 17.28
N GLY A 162 -8.48 3.03 18.38
CA GLY A 162 -8.27 4.05 19.41
C GLY A 162 -7.58 5.31 18.88
N ALA A 163 -6.59 5.17 17.99
CA ALA A 163 -5.90 6.31 17.39
C ALA A 163 -6.78 7.11 16.43
N LEU A 164 -7.66 6.44 15.67
CA LEU A 164 -8.61 7.11 14.78
C LEU A 164 -9.66 7.94 15.54
N ASP A 165 -10.01 7.52 16.75
CA ASP A 165 -11.01 8.19 17.58
C ASP A 165 -10.41 9.30 18.46
N SER A 166 -9.12 9.24 18.81
CA SER A 166 -8.52 10.13 19.81
C SER A 166 -7.53 11.15 19.27
N VAL A 167 -6.95 10.94 18.08
CA VAL A 167 -5.96 11.86 17.51
C VAL A 167 -6.67 12.94 16.69
N GLU A 168 -6.38 14.22 16.97
CA GLU A 168 -7.02 15.40 16.34
C GLU A 168 -7.01 15.32 14.81
N VAL A 169 -5.85 15.06 14.19
CA VAL A 169 -5.75 14.98 12.72
C VAL A 169 -6.65 13.91 12.12
N CYS A 170 -6.88 12.79 12.83
CA CYS A 170 -7.76 11.73 12.38
C CYS A 170 -9.21 12.19 12.32
N GLN A 171 -9.69 12.85 13.38
CA GLN A 171 -11.05 13.36 13.48
C GLN A 171 -11.31 14.47 12.45
N VAL A 172 -10.35 15.37 12.27
CA VAL A 172 -10.46 16.48 11.31
C VAL A 172 -10.51 15.96 9.88
N CYS A 173 -9.64 15.01 9.50
CA CYS A 173 -9.66 14.43 8.15
C CYS A 173 -10.94 13.61 7.89
N GLN A 174 -11.45 12.89 8.89
CA GLN A 174 -12.76 12.21 8.82
C GLN A 174 -13.89 13.19 8.57
N SER A 175 -13.90 14.31 9.30
CA SER A 175 -14.89 15.38 9.15
C SER A 175 -14.83 16.03 7.77
N ALA A 176 -13.63 16.29 7.25
CA ALA A 176 -13.42 16.88 5.93
C ALA A 176 -13.97 15.98 4.81
N LEU A 177 -13.65 14.68 4.83
CA LEU A 177 -14.19 13.71 3.87
C LEU A 177 -15.71 13.60 3.98
N ALA A 178 -16.23 13.46 5.20
CA ALA A 178 -17.66 13.34 5.47
C ALA A 178 -18.43 14.54 4.90
N SER A 179 -17.96 15.75 5.20
CA SER A 179 -18.57 17.00 4.72
C SER A 179 -18.53 17.12 3.20
N PHE A 180 -17.38 16.85 2.58
CA PHE A 180 -17.20 16.98 1.13
C PHE A 180 -18.11 16.02 0.34
N PHE A 181 -18.24 14.77 0.80
CA PHE A 181 -19.06 13.76 0.13
C PHE A 181 -20.51 13.69 0.65
N LYS A 182 -20.88 14.56 1.61
CA LYS A 182 -22.21 14.60 2.25
C LYS A 182 -22.61 13.25 2.87
N VAL A 183 -21.64 12.60 3.50
CA VAL A 183 -21.82 11.38 4.31
C VAL A 183 -21.49 11.68 5.76
N THR A 184 -21.74 10.74 6.65
CA THR A 184 -21.38 10.86 8.07
C THR A 184 -19.94 10.43 8.33
N GLN A 185 -19.33 10.91 9.42
CA GLN A 185 -18.03 10.39 9.85
C GLN A 185 -18.06 8.89 10.16
N ALA A 186 -19.21 8.40 10.66
CA ALA A 186 -19.44 6.98 10.92
C ALA A 186 -19.36 6.12 9.64
N GLU A 187 -19.60 6.71 8.46
CA GLU A 187 -19.45 6.02 7.16
C GLU A 187 -18.02 6.10 6.62
N VAL A 188 -17.29 7.19 6.88
CA VAL A 188 -15.87 7.34 6.50
C VAL A 188 -14.98 6.42 7.33
N ARG A 189 -15.31 6.26 8.61
CA ARG A 189 -14.47 5.56 9.59
C ARG A 189 -14.16 4.10 9.22
N PRO A 190 -15.12 3.26 8.77
CA PRO A 190 -14.83 1.93 8.27
C PRO A 190 -13.91 1.91 7.04
N LEU A 191 -14.00 2.92 6.16
CA LEU A 191 -13.12 3.04 4.99
C LEU A 191 -11.68 3.29 5.40
N LEU A 192 -11.46 4.14 6.39
CA LEU A 192 -10.12 4.42 6.92
C LEU A 192 -9.52 3.20 7.61
N LEU A 193 -10.29 2.51 8.45
CA LEU A 193 -9.84 1.27 9.09
C LEU A 193 -9.46 0.23 8.05
N TRP A 194 -10.33 -0.01 7.05
CA TRP A 194 -10.06 -0.96 5.98
C TRP A 194 -8.83 -0.55 5.16
N SER A 195 -8.70 0.73 4.79
CA SER A 195 -7.56 1.22 4.01
C SER A 195 -6.25 1.08 4.77
N LEU A 196 -6.23 1.38 6.08
CA LEU A 196 -5.07 1.14 6.92
C LEU A 196 -4.76 -0.35 7.02
N SER A 197 -5.76 -1.21 7.20
CA SER A 197 -5.55 -2.67 7.20
C SER A 197 -4.94 -3.16 5.90
N MET A 198 -5.36 -2.61 4.74
CA MET A 198 -4.71 -2.92 3.46
C MET A 198 -3.27 -2.44 3.43
N ILE A 199 -2.98 -1.19 3.83
CA ILE A 199 -1.61 -0.68 3.89
C ILE A 199 -0.73 -1.58 4.77
N PHE A 200 -1.14 -1.86 5.99
CA PHE A 200 -0.36 -2.67 6.93
C PHE A 200 -0.15 -4.12 6.45
N SER A 201 -1.13 -4.70 5.76
CA SER A 201 -1.04 -6.08 5.28
C SER A 201 -0.35 -6.26 3.93
N ARG A 202 -0.15 -5.16 3.19
CA ARG A 202 0.30 -5.20 1.78
C ARG A 202 1.44 -4.25 1.44
N MET A 203 1.91 -3.46 2.40
CA MET A 203 2.96 -2.48 2.15
C MET A 203 4.27 -3.13 1.72
N ALA A 204 4.82 -2.62 0.63
CA ALA A 204 6.21 -2.76 0.27
C ALA A 204 7.00 -1.61 0.91
N PRO A 205 7.97 -1.88 1.82
CA PRO A 205 8.86 -0.85 2.33
C PRO A 205 9.85 -0.45 1.23
N ILE A 206 9.89 0.85 0.89
CA ILE A 206 10.83 1.40 -0.10
C ILE A 206 11.75 2.41 0.60
N ASP A 207 13.05 2.11 0.60
CA ASP A 207 14.12 2.90 1.19
C ASP A 207 15.09 3.50 0.15
N HIS A 208 15.04 3.03 -1.09
CA HIS A 208 15.95 3.50 -2.13
C HIS A 208 15.68 4.97 -2.51
N ARG A 209 16.68 5.83 -2.29
CA ARG A 209 16.61 7.29 -2.44
C ARG A 209 16.15 7.72 -3.83
N TRP A 210 16.71 7.15 -4.90
CA TRP A 210 16.32 7.54 -6.26
C TRP A 210 14.83 7.25 -6.54
N THR A 211 14.35 6.12 -6.03
CA THR A 211 12.95 5.69 -6.14
C THR A 211 12.04 6.63 -5.36
N LEU A 212 12.42 6.99 -4.13
CA LEU A 212 11.69 7.95 -3.30
C LEU A 212 11.68 9.36 -3.90
N ARG A 213 12.81 9.87 -4.39
CA ARG A 213 12.89 11.16 -5.10
C ARG A 213 11.92 11.21 -6.28
N HIS A 214 11.89 10.14 -7.08
CA HIS A 214 10.96 10.06 -8.21
C HIS A 214 9.50 9.99 -7.73
N ALA A 215 9.21 9.18 -6.72
CA ALA A 215 7.88 9.03 -6.13
C ALA A 215 7.36 10.34 -5.52
N PHE A 216 8.23 11.19 -4.99
CA PHE A 216 7.88 12.49 -4.41
C PHE A 216 8.16 13.67 -5.34
N SER A 217 8.50 13.40 -6.61
CA SER A 217 8.62 14.45 -7.63
C SER A 217 7.32 15.24 -7.73
N GLY A 218 7.43 16.56 -7.83
CA GLY A 218 6.29 17.49 -7.81
C GLY A 218 5.65 17.69 -6.43
N THR A 219 6.32 17.28 -5.34
CA THR A 219 5.89 17.56 -3.96
C THR A 219 6.97 18.34 -3.21
N PRO A 220 6.67 18.96 -2.07
CA PRO A 220 7.68 19.65 -1.25
C PRO A 220 8.80 18.76 -0.69
N PHE A 221 8.72 17.43 -0.85
CA PHE A 221 9.69 16.48 -0.29
C PHE A 221 10.67 15.92 -1.31
N VAL A 222 10.67 16.40 -2.56
CA VAL A 222 11.55 15.87 -3.62
C VAL A 222 13.03 15.88 -3.23
N ASP A 223 13.47 16.94 -2.54
CA ASP A 223 14.87 17.13 -2.11
C ASP A 223 15.15 16.53 -0.73
N ALA A 224 14.13 16.05 -0.03
CA ALA A 224 14.28 15.55 1.32
C ALA A 224 14.95 14.16 1.40
N PHE A 225 15.15 13.53 0.25
CA PHE A 225 15.85 12.25 0.10
C PHE A 225 17.29 12.41 -0.41
N GLU A 226 17.79 13.64 -0.50
CA GLU A 226 19.20 13.89 -0.78
C GLU A 226 20.10 13.49 0.39
N ILE A 227 21.38 13.28 0.10
CA ILE A 227 22.40 12.97 1.10
C ILE A 227 22.71 14.26 1.85
N THR A 228 22.46 14.29 3.16
CA THR A 228 22.60 15.53 3.96
C THR A 228 23.79 15.52 4.91
N GLY A 229 24.40 14.35 5.14
CA GLY A 229 25.52 14.20 6.06
C GLY A 229 26.45 13.04 5.70
N PRO A 230 27.60 12.94 6.36
CA PRO A 230 28.60 11.91 6.10
C PRO A 230 28.14 10.49 6.48
N ASP A 231 27.19 10.38 7.41
CA ASP A 231 26.65 9.11 7.92
C ASP A 231 25.41 8.61 7.15
N ASP A 232 25.00 9.34 6.11
CA ASP A 232 23.88 8.94 5.26
C ASP A 232 24.33 7.89 4.26
N ASP A 233 23.61 6.76 4.20
CA ASP A 233 23.83 5.78 3.13
C ASP A 233 23.58 6.45 1.77
N LYS A 234 24.47 6.15 0.82
CA LYS A 234 24.48 6.75 -0.51
C LYS A 234 23.19 6.46 -1.29
N ASN A 235 22.63 5.28 -1.11
CA ASN A 235 21.51 4.77 -1.90
C ASN A 235 20.23 4.63 -1.09
N LEU A 236 20.32 4.43 0.23
CA LEU A 236 19.18 4.10 1.10
C LEU A 236 18.90 5.22 2.11
N VAL A 237 17.62 5.39 2.45
CA VAL A 237 17.20 6.17 3.62
C VAL A 237 17.09 5.26 4.85
N LYS A 238 17.18 5.86 6.03
CA LYS A 238 17.09 5.10 7.30
C LYS A 238 15.72 4.47 7.53
N GLU A 239 14.66 5.20 7.16
CA GLU A 239 13.28 4.79 7.40
C GLU A 239 12.54 4.60 6.07
N PRO A 240 12.12 3.37 5.71
CA PRO A 240 11.42 3.12 4.47
C PRO A 240 10.02 3.73 4.45
N ILE A 241 9.60 4.21 3.28
CA ILE A 241 8.23 4.69 3.03
C ILE A 241 7.38 3.57 2.46
N VAL A 242 6.11 3.52 2.86
CA VAL A 242 5.17 2.48 2.42
C VAL A 242 4.67 2.71 1.00
N PHE A 243 4.68 1.66 0.20
CA PHE A 243 4.11 1.63 -1.14
C PHE A 243 3.13 0.46 -1.22
N LEU A 244 2.01 0.66 -1.92
CA LEU A 244 1.12 -0.39 -2.36
C LEU A 244 1.45 -0.70 -3.82
N CYS A 245 2.08 -1.85 -4.04
CA CYS A 245 2.65 -2.25 -5.32
C CYS A 245 1.74 -3.31 -5.96
N PRO A 246 0.96 -2.97 -7.01
CA PRO A 246 0.01 -3.92 -7.60
C PRO A 246 0.71 -5.20 -8.06
N VAL A 247 0.05 -6.33 -7.89
CA VAL A 247 0.55 -7.70 -8.17
C VAL A 247 1.58 -8.16 -7.15
N ILE A 248 2.63 -7.37 -6.88
CA ILE A 248 3.65 -7.70 -5.86
C ILE A 248 3.00 -7.88 -4.49
N ASP A 249 2.05 -7.01 -4.16
CA ASP A 249 1.28 -7.01 -2.93
C ASP A 249 0.32 -8.20 -2.76
N MET A 250 0.20 -9.07 -3.78
CA MET A 250 -0.52 -10.34 -3.71
C MET A 250 0.38 -11.51 -3.32
N CYS A 251 1.69 -11.29 -3.18
CA CYS A 251 2.62 -12.31 -2.69
C CYS A 251 2.37 -12.54 -1.20
N ASN A 252 2.21 -13.79 -0.76
CA ASN A 252 1.96 -14.11 0.65
C ASN A 252 3.24 -14.20 1.47
N HIS A 253 3.09 -14.26 2.79
CA HIS A 253 4.17 -14.49 3.72
C HIS A 253 4.55 -15.98 3.85
N SER A 254 5.84 -16.27 3.98
CA SER A 254 6.35 -17.54 4.50
C SER A 254 7.76 -17.38 5.08
N ASP A 255 8.11 -18.17 6.10
CA ASP A 255 9.49 -18.33 6.61
C ASP A 255 10.44 -18.98 5.58
N HIS A 256 9.88 -19.56 4.51
CA HIS A 256 10.60 -20.18 3.42
C HIS A 256 10.34 -19.43 2.12
N GLU A 257 10.69 -18.15 2.11
CA GLU A 257 10.55 -17.29 0.93
C GLU A 257 11.27 -17.86 -0.30
N ASN A 258 10.63 -17.68 -1.46
CA ASN A 258 11.20 -18.04 -2.76
C ASN A 258 11.30 -16.82 -3.69
N VAL A 259 10.73 -15.69 -3.29
CA VAL A 259 10.84 -14.40 -3.97
C VAL A 259 11.11 -13.28 -2.97
N ALA A 260 11.75 -12.20 -3.44
CA ALA A 260 11.99 -11.00 -2.65
C ALA A 260 11.63 -9.73 -3.42
N LEU A 261 11.21 -8.70 -2.68
CA LEU A 261 11.11 -7.34 -3.19
C LEU A 261 12.52 -6.81 -3.46
N MET A 262 12.73 -6.24 -4.64
CA MET A 262 14.00 -5.62 -5.02
C MET A 262 13.76 -4.28 -5.69
N VAL A 263 14.58 -3.30 -5.34
CA VAL A 263 14.62 -1.99 -5.99
C VAL A 263 16.01 -1.82 -6.59
N PRO A 264 16.17 -2.00 -7.93
CA PRO A 264 17.47 -1.90 -8.57
C PRO A 264 18.08 -0.50 -8.42
N GLU A 265 19.40 -0.46 -8.32
CA GLU A 265 20.15 0.80 -8.33
C GLU A 265 19.96 1.57 -9.64
N LYS A 266 20.16 2.89 -9.59
CA LYS A 266 20.16 3.72 -10.78
C LYS A 266 21.34 3.37 -11.68
N THR A 267 21.06 2.89 -12.89
CA THR A 267 22.07 2.75 -13.94
C THR A 267 22.08 3.97 -14.86
N PRO A 268 23.19 4.25 -15.59
CA PRO A 268 23.25 5.35 -16.55
C PRO A 268 22.20 5.29 -17.67
N THR A 269 21.71 4.08 -17.98
CA THR A 269 20.70 3.83 -19.02
C THR A 269 19.28 3.76 -18.47
N ALA A 270 19.09 3.79 -17.15
CA ALA A 270 17.76 3.69 -16.56
C ALA A 270 16.99 5.00 -16.71
N HIS A 271 15.85 4.94 -17.41
CA HIS A 271 14.98 6.09 -17.62
C HIS A 271 14.04 6.36 -16.43
N GLU A 272 13.73 5.33 -15.63
CA GLU A 272 12.86 5.44 -14.45
C GLU A 272 13.19 4.36 -13.41
N PRO A 273 12.88 4.60 -12.12
CA PRO A 273 13.01 3.58 -11.09
C PRO A 273 11.96 2.48 -11.25
N VAL A 274 12.40 1.25 -11.02
CA VAL A 274 11.57 0.05 -11.10
C VAL A 274 11.54 -0.63 -9.73
N ILE A 275 10.40 -1.21 -9.40
CA ILE A 275 10.22 -2.10 -8.25
C ILE A 275 9.96 -3.49 -8.80
N CYS A 276 10.71 -4.48 -8.31
CA CYS A 276 10.71 -5.85 -8.81
C CYS A 276 10.33 -6.84 -7.71
N LEU A 277 9.68 -7.92 -8.11
CA LEU A 277 9.64 -9.17 -7.35
C LEU A 277 10.57 -10.16 -8.07
N ARG A 278 11.65 -10.60 -7.41
CA ARG A 278 12.67 -11.46 -8.01
C ARG A 278 12.74 -12.81 -7.31
N SER A 279 12.92 -13.88 -8.06
CA SER A 279 13.11 -15.23 -7.51
C SER A 279 14.47 -15.39 -6.81
N LEU A 280 14.46 -16.02 -5.64
CA LEU A 280 15.65 -16.30 -4.83
C LEU A 280 16.27 -17.67 -5.15
N ARG A 281 15.47 -18.55 -5.75
CA ARG A 281 15.82 -19.90 -6.21
C ARG A 281 15.00 -20.28 -7.43
N ASP A 282 15.26 -21.46 -7.99
CA ASP A 282 14.35 -22.08 -8.96
C ASP A 282 12.99 -22.38 -8.29
N ILE A 283 11.91 -22.13 -9.02
CA ILE A 283 10.51 -22.27 -8.56
C ILE A 283 9.76 -23.12 -9.56
N GLU A 284 9.00 -24.10 -9.06
CA GLU A 284 8.26 -25.04 -9.88
C GLU A 284 6.96 -24.45 -10.44
N ASN A 285 6.48 -25.01 -11.55
CA ASN A 285 5.16 -24.66 -12.07
C ASN A 285 4.05 -24.97 -11.05
N GLY A 286 3.19 -24.00 -10.77
CA GLY A 286 2.10 -24.13 -9.81
C GLY A 286 2.50 -23.93 -8.35
N GLU A 287 3.78 -23.66 -8.08
CA GLU A 287 4.27 -23.28 -6.75
C GLU A 287 3.75 -21.89 -6.37
N GLU A 288 3.44 -21.69 -5.08
CA GLU A 288 3.08 -20.39 -4.53
C GLU A 288 4.33 -19.52 -4.39
N LEU A 289 4.24 -18.26 -4.80
CA LEU A 289 5.29 -17.28 -4.58
C LEU A 289 5.09 -16.64 -3.21
N THR A 290 6.13 -16.71 -2.37
CA THR A 290 6.11 -16.23 -1.00
C THR A 290 7.35 -15.40 -0.68
N MET A 291 7.17 -14.38 0.16
CA MET A 291 8.24 -13.50 0.65
C MET A 291 8.20 -13.39 2.18
N THR A 292 9.31 -13.05 2.81
CA THR A 292 9.29 -12.66 4.22
C THR A 292 8.77 -11.24 4.33
N TYR A 293 7.65 -11.04 5.03
CA TYR A 293 7.25 -9.70 5.39
C TYR A 293 8.13 -9.29 6.57
N GLY A 294 9.07 -8.38 6.35
CA GLY A 294 9.99 -7.95 7.40
C GLY A 294 9.25 -7.54 8.67
N GLY A 295 9.63 -8.12 9.81
CA GLY A 295 9.03 -7.89 11.11
C GLY A 295 9.39 -8.98 12.10
N SER A 296 9.48 -8.63 13.38
CA SER A 296 9.57 -9.63 14.47
C SER A 296 8.28 -10.49 14.51
N PRO A 297 8.31 -11.74 15.03
CA PRO A 297 7.10 -12.56 15.22
C PRO A 297 5.95 -11.84 15.94
N THR A 298 6.28 -10.89 16.82
CA THR A 298 5.31 -10.02 17.49
C THR A 298 4.67 -9.01 16.53
N GLU A 299 5.44 -8.39 15.65
CA GLU A 299 4.91 -7.52 14.59
C GLU A 299 4.10 -8.33 13.58
N LEU A 300 4.53 -9.55 13.23
CA LEU A 300 3.77 -10.46 12.37
C LEU A 300 2.38 -10.75 12.96
N LYS A 301 2.31 -11.03 14.27
CA LYS A 301 1.07 -11.31 14.99
C LYS A 301 0.17 -10.07 15.13
N VAL A 302 0.75 -8.90 15.38
CA VAL A 302 0.02 -7.63 15.58
C VAL A 302 -0.49 -7.04 14.27
N ILE A 303 0.26 -7.19 13.18
CA ILE A 303 -0.03 -6.60 11.87
C ILE A 303 -0.84 -7.57 10.99
N TRP A 304 -0.57 -8.88 11.06
CA TRP A 304 -1.15 -9.86 10.13
C TRP A 304 -2.05 -10.91 10.78
N GLY A 305 -2.28 -10.84 12.10
CA GLY A 305 -3.21 -11.74 12.80
C GLY A 305 -2.78 -13.22 12.80
N MET A 306 -1.55 -13.52 12.35
CA MET A 306 -1.03 -14.89 12.28
C MET A 306 -0.75 -15.41 13.70
N GLN A 307 -1.65 -16.25 14.23
CA GLN A 307 -1.45 -16.92 15.52
C GLN A 307 -0.50 -18.13 15.42
N HIS A 308 -0.32 -18.67 14.22
CA HIS A 308 0.64 -19.72 13.90
C HIS A 308 1.36 -19.32 12.62
N VAL A 309 2.67 -19.12 12.70
CA VAL A 309 3.54 -19.08 11.53
C VAL A 309 3.56 -20.52 11.00
N LEU A 310 3.00 -20.75 9.81
CA LEU A 310 2.88 -22.06 9.16
C LEU A 310 3.95 -22.25 8.10
#